data_AF-A0A936I1E2-F1
#
_entry.id   AF-A0A936I1E2-F1
#
_cell.length_a   1.000
_cell.length_b   1.000
_cell.length_c   1.000
_cell.angle_alpha   90.00
_cell.angle_beta   90.00
_cell.angle_gamma   90.00
#
_symmetry.space_group_name_H-M   'P 1'
#
loop_
_entity.id
_entity.type
_entity.pdbx_description
1 polymer ?
#
loop_
_entity_poly.entity_id
_entity_poly.type
_entity_poly.pdbx_seq_one_letter_code
_entity_poly.pdbx_strand_id
1 'polypeptide(L)'
;MTYRSTLLISALLITAPLVAQKGISLEWNKTITAIPDSITNGTHRLGAFTVQVYEIDADDLMTMWSNDFKAISQKVETGKPAKALGAVFTAVNAGPILVLAQTATEKKAGLSKLTIAFAQTDSTPLVDCSACKQAATDLAVKYNKAVVQGQVSAQEAIVAKATGKLADANDDEAKQSSKVTQANTDLQKLKAKMGKIQKDNAKVQGDIAGLEARLQVRTTPKDQEKLAKARGKLASGESALAKLMQQEAKLQGNLNKYQDNLKGTAADQEERTGTKEEEQAKLDALKRKMDNIR
;
A
#
# COMPACT_ATOMS: atom_id res chain seq x y z
N MET A 1 14.34 42.80 3.31
CA MET A 1 13.01 42.74 3.94
C MET A 1 12.14 41.85 3.07
N THR A 2 11.96 40.59 3.46
CA THR A 2 11.16 39.63 2.68
C THR A 2 10.33 38.86 3.70
N TYR A 3 9.03 39.17 3.74
CA TYR A 3 8.06 38.57 4.64
C TYR A 3 7.85 37.10 4.26
N ARG A 4 8.13 36.18 5.19
CA ARG A 4 7.62 34.81 5.15
C ARG A 4 6.33 34.78 5.96
N SER A 5 5.19 34.79 5.28
CA SER A 5 3.89 34.50 5.88
C SER A 5 3.75 32.99 6.06
N THR A 6 3.88 32.52 7.29
CA THR A 6 3.54 31.14 7.67
C THR A 6 2.05 31.08 7.97
N LEU A 7 1.29 30.46 7.08
CA LEU A 7 -0.15 30.24 7.22
C LEU A 7 -0.34 28.95 8.03
N LEU A 8 -0.75 29.07 9.30
CA LEU A 8 -1.15 27.95 10.14
C LEU A 8 -2.58 27.52 9.71
N ILE A 9 -2.71 26.32 9.15
CA ILE A 9 -4.01 25.68 8.93
C ILE A 9 -4.26 24.73 10.10
N SER A 10 -5.12 25.14 11.02
CA SER A 10 -5.67 24.27 12.07
C SER A 10 -6.79 23.42 11.47
N ALA A 11 -6.52 22.14 11.22
CA ALA A 11 -7.55 21.18 10.82
C ALA A 11 -8.26 20.61 12.05
N LEU A 12 -9.52 21.01 12.25
CA LEU A 12 -10.45 20.35 13.16
C LEU A 12 -10.84 18.99 12.52
N LEU A 13 -10.33 17.88 13.05
CA LEU A 13 -10.78 16.54 12.65
C LEU A 13 -12.11 16.21 13.34
N ILE A 14 -13.21 16.35 12.59
CA ILE A 14 -14.47 15.67 12.89
C ILE A 14 -14.29 14.22 12.40
N THR A 15 -14.13 13.27 13.32
CA THR A 15 -14.05 11.84 13.00
C THR A 15 -15.42 11.34 12.58
N ALA A 16 -15.69 11.33 11.28
CA ALA A 16 -16.72 10.46 10.70
C ALA A 16 -16.26 9.00 10.83
N PRO A 17 -17.18 8.03 11.07
CA PRO A 17 -16.81 6.63 11.13
C PRO A 17 -16.25 6.21 9.76
N LEU A 18 -14.98 5.80 9.72
CA LEU A 18 -14.40 5.23 8.51
C LEU A 18 -15.05 3.87 8.25
N VAL A 19 -15.74 3.75 7.12
CA VAL A 19 -16.23 2.46 6.60
C VAL A 19 -15.25 2.03 5.51
N ALA A 20 -14.70 0.82 5.61
CA ALA A 20 -13.90 0.26 4.53
C ALA A 20 -14.79 -0.03 3.30
N GLN A 21 -14.21 -0.04 2.09
CA GLN A 21 -14.89 -0.21 0.79
C GLN A 21 -15.80 -1.47 0.63
N LYS A 22 -15.97 -2.29 1.67
CA LYS A 22 -16.84 -3.48 1.70
C LYS A 22 -17.90 -3.48 2.82
N GLY A 23 -18.25 -2.31 3.38
CA GLY A 23 -19.25 -2.24 4.46
C GLY A 23 -18.79 -2.86 5.79
N ILE A 24 -17.49 -3.08 5.94
CA ILE A 24 -16.85 -3.58 7.16
C ILE A 24 -16.66 -2.38 8.10
N SER A 25 -17.12 -2.52 9.35
CA SER A 25 -16.90 -1.50 10.37
C SER A 25 -15.43 -1.50 10.77
N LEU A 26 -14.79 -0.33 10.80
CA LEU A 26 -13.43 -0.19 11.31
C LEU A 26 -13.38 0.00 12.84
N GLU A 27 -14.55 0.08 13.48
CA GLU A 27 -14.69 0.24 14.92
C GLU A 27 -15.43 -0.94 15.54
N TRP A 28 -15.09 -1.24 16.79
CA TRP A 28 -15.82 -2.20 17.61
C TRP A 28 -16.68 -1.46 18.63
N ASN A 29 -18.00 -1.52 18.46
CA ASN A 29 -18.99 -0.93 19.37
C ASN A 29 -20.06 -1.95 19.81
N LYS A 30 -19.75 -3.24 19.72
CA LYS A 30 -20.68 -4.33 20.02
C LYS A 30 -20.40 -4.90 21.39
N THR A 31 -21.46 -5.26 22.11
CA THR A 31 -21.36 -6.02 23.35
C THR A 31 -21.54 -7.49 23.05
N ILE A 32 -20.58 -8.32 23.44
CA ILE A 32 -20.70 -9.78 23.33
C ILE A 32 -21.41 -10.29 24.57
N THR A 33 -22.55 -10.96 24.36
CA THR A 33 -23.31 -11.57 25.45
C THR A 33 -23.85 -12.92 25.03
N ALA A 34 -23.78 -13.89 25.95
CA ALA A 34 -24.48 -15.16 25.83
C ALA A 34 -25.91 -15.05 26.35
N ILE A 35 -26.87 -15.35 25.47
CA ILE A 35 -28.31 -15.30 25.75
C ILE A 35 -28.81 -16.74 25.99
N PRO A 36 -29.54 -17.02 27.08
CA PRO A 36 -30.14 -18.33 27.29
C PRO A 36 -31.05 -18.75 26.13
N ASP A 37 -30.90 -19.98 25.68
CA ASP A 37 -31.62 -20.57 24.54
C ASP A 37 -31.76 -22.08 24.73
N SER A 38 -32.10 -22.81 23.67
CA SER A 38 -32.17 -24.27 23.68
C SER A 38 -31.80 -24.86 22.32
N ILE A 39 -31.22 -26.07 22.35
CA ILE A 39 -30.98 -26.88 21.16
C ILE A 39 -31.89 -28.12 21.22
N THR A 40 -32.50 -28.46 20.09
CA THR A 40 -33.27 -29.70 19.94
C THR A 40 -32.39 -30.76 19.29
N ASN A 41 -32.23 -31.92 19.96
CA ASN A 41 -31.48 -33.09 19.49
C ASN A 41 -32.44 -34.28 19.44
N GLY A 42 -33.01 -34.57 18.26
CA GLY A 42 -34.09 -35.54 18.13
C GLY A 42 -35.32 -35.12 18.94
N THR A 43 -35.77 -35.98 19.86
CA THR A 43 -36.92 -35.70 20.76
C THR A 43 -36.52 -34.96 22.04
N HIS A 44 -35.23 -34.71 22.26
CA HIS A 44 -34.73 -34.09 23.48
C HIS A 44 -34.42 -32.60 23.27
N ARG A 45 -34.72 -31.79 24.28
CA ARG A 45 -34.42 -30.36 24.32
C ARG A 45 -33.42 -30.10 25.43
N LEU A 46 -32.27 -29.55 25.06
CA LEU A 46 -31.19 -29.21 25.98
C LEU A 46 -31.11 -27.69 26.14
N GLY A 47 -30.82 -27.24 27.37
CA GLY A 47 -30.50 -25.83 27.62
C GLY A 47 -29.22 -25.43 26.88
N ALA A 48 -29.23 -24.24 26.29
CA ALA A 48 -28.15 -23.75 25.46
C ALA A 48 -27.90 -22.25 25.68
N PHE A 49 -26.84 -21.75 25.08
CA PHE A 49 -26.55 -20.32 25.00
C PHE A 49 -26.33 -19.92 23.55
N THR A 50 -27.01 -18.86 23.12
CA THR A 50 -26.80 -18.24 21.81
C THR A 50 -25.90 -17.03 21.95
N VAL A 51 -24.86 -16.98 21.12
CA VAL A 51 -23.91 -15.86 20.99
C VAL A 51 -23.86 -15.38 19.55
N GLN A 52 -23.41 -14.14 19.36
CA GLN A 52 -23.32 -13.50 18.05
C GLN A 52 -21.86 -13.36 17.62
N VAL A 53 -21.59 -13.72 16.37
CA VAL A 53 -20.31 -13.46 15.71
C VAL A 53 -20.59 -12.62 14.47
N TYR A 54 -19.95 -11.45 14.42
CA TYR A 54 -20.21 -10.42 13.43
C TYR A 54 -19.35 -10.64 12.19
N GLU A 55 -19.84 -10.17 11.03
CA GLU A 55 -19.09 -10.11 9.77
C GLU A 55 -18.60 -11.49 9.28
N ILE A 56 -19.35 -12.55 9.63
CA ILE A 56 -19.13 -13.95 9.22
C ILE A 56 -20.46 -14.61 8.85
N ASP A 57 -20.43 -15.54 7.90
CA ASP A 57 -21.57 -16.39 7.60
C ASP A 57 -21.66 -17.61 8.54
N ALA A 58 -22.77 -18.35 8.45
CA ALA A 58 -23.04 -19.45 9.37
C ALA A 58 -22.19 -20.70 9.09
N ASP A 59 -21.75 -20.89 7.85
CA ASP A 59 -21.00 -22.07 7.41
C ASP A 59 -19.53 -21.91 7.81
N ASP A 60 -18.96 -20.71 7.62
CA ASP A 60 -17.63 -20.34 8.11
C ASP A 60 -17.58 -20.39 9.64
N LEU A 61 -18.61 -19.87 10.32
CA LEU A 61 -18.71 -19.93 11.78
C LEU A 61 -18.78 -21.38 12.29
N MET A 62 -19.55 -22.24 11.61
CA MET A 62 -19.61 -23.67 11.95
C MET A 62 -18.29 -24.38 11.68
N THR A 63 -17.57 -23.97 10.64
CA THR A 63 -16.22 -24.48 10.32
C THR A 63 -15.22 -24.10 11.42
N MET A 64 -15.25 -22.85 11.89
CA MET A 64 -14.42 -22.41 13.02
C MET A 64 -14.70 -23.20 14.29
N TRP A 65 -15.98 -23.36 14.65
CA TRP A 65 -16.38 -24.18 15.79
C TRP A 65 -15.92 -25.64 15.63
N SER A 66 -16.15 -26.24 14.47
CA SER A 66 -15.78 -27.63 14.20
C SER A 66 -14.27 -27.85 14.31
N ASN A 67 -13.45 -26.91 13.81
CA ASN A 67 -11.99 -27.02 13.86
C ASN A 67 -11.45 -26.92 15.28
N ASP A 68 -12.00 -26.00 16.08
CA ASP A 68 -11.66 -25.90 17.51
C ASP A 68 -12.03 -27.18 18.26
N PHE A 69 -13.25 -27.67 18.06
CA PHE A 69 -13.74 -28.82 18.81
C PHE A 69 -13.11 -30.13 18.34
N LYS A 70 -12.64 -30.24 17.09
CA LYS A 70 -11.79 -31.36 16.65
C LYS A 70 -10.49 -31.46 17.44
N ALA A 71 -9.94 -30.33 17.91
CA ALA A 71 -8.69 -30.32 18.65
C ALA A 71 -8.83 -30.79 20.10
N ILE A 72 -10.04 -30.75 20.66
CA ILE A 72 -10.30 -31.03 22.08
C ILE A 72 -11.30 -32.17 22.32
N SER A 73 -11.84 -32.78 21.28
CA SER A 73 -12.83 -33.86 21.37
C SER A 73 -12.33 -35.13 20.68
N GLN A 74 -12.97 -36.25 20.99
CA GLN A 74 -12.66 -37.54 20.36
C GLN A 74 -13.18 -37.60 18.93
N LYS A 75 -14.32 -36.95 18.67
CA LYS A 75 -14.98 -36.95 17.37
C LYS A 75 -15.88 -35.71 17.25
N VAL A 76 -15.88 -35.11 16.07
CA VAL A 76 -16.88 -34.11 15.67
C VAL A 76 -17.78 -34.70 14.58
N GLU A 77 -19.07 -34.71 14.83
CA GLU A 77 -20.11 -35.13 13.89
C GLU A 77 -20.82 -33.90 13.32
N THR A 78 -20.96 -33.88 12.00
CA THR A 78 -21.68 -32.83 11.28
C THR A 78 -23.17 -33.17 11.22
N GLY A 79 -24.04 -32.20 11.48
CA GLY A 79 -25.47 -32.41 11.62
C GLY A 79 -26.19 -31.16 12.12
N LYS A 80 -27.49 -31.28 12.40
CA LYS A 80 -28.29 -30.22 13.05
C LYS A 80 -28.96 -30.79 14.30
N PRO A 81 -28.36 -30.63 15.49
CA PRO A 81 -27.09 -29.93 15.76
C PRO A 81 -25.84 -30.74 15.38
N ALA A 82 -24.72 -30.05 15.16
CA ALA A 82 -23.39 -30.66 15.11
C ALA A 82 -22.97 -31.06 16.53
N LYS A 83 -22.13 -32.10 16.66
CA LYS A 83 -21.79 -32.70 17.95
C LYS A 83 -20.29 -32.88 18.10
N ALA A 84 -19.72 -32.45 19.22
CA ALA A 84 -18.37 -32.78 19.63
C ALA A 84 -18.43 -33.76 20.80
N LEU A 85 -18.04 -35.01 20.56
CA LEU A 85 -18.14 -36.12 21.50
C LEU A 85 -16.87 -36.24 22.33
N GLY A 86 -17.05 -36.32 23.65
CA GLY A 86 -15.94 -36.45 24.59
C GLY A 86 -15.00 -35.23 24.56
N ALA A 87 -15.56 -34.04 24.39
CA ALA A 87 -14.81 -32.79 24.43
C ALA A 87 -14.28 -32.53 25.83
N VAL A 88 -12.97 -32.30 25.97
CA VAL A 88 -12.34 -31.89 27.22
C VAL A 88 -12.30 -30.37 27.24
N PHE A 89 -13.28 -29.77 27.92
CA PHE A 89 -13.41 -28.32 28.03
C PHE A 89 -13.37 -27.92 29.51
N THR A 90 -12.16 -27.84 30.05
CA THR A 90 -11.87 -27.73 31.50
C THR A 90 -12.49 -26.52 32.18
N ALA A 91 -12.78 -25.46 31.42
CA ALA A 91 -13.51 -24.29 31.91
C ALA A 91 -14.97 -24.60 32.29
N VAL A 92 -15.55 -25.67 31.75
CA VAL A 92 -16.95 -26.07 31.97
C VAL A 92 -17.06 -27.35 32.80
N ASN A 93 -16.22 -28.35 32.52
CA ASN A 93 -16.20 -29.60 33.28
C ASN A 93 -14.80 -30.21 33.27
N ALA A 94 -14.39 -30.83 34.38
CA ALA A 94 -13.11 -31.52 34.48
C ALA A 94 -13.06 -32.81 33.65
N GLY A 95 -14.22 -33.44 33.41
CA GLY A 95 -14.37 -34.64 32.60
C GLY A 95 -14.82 -34.36 31.16
N PRO A 96 -14.80 -35.39 30.30
CA PRO A 96 -15.28 -35.29 28.93
C PRO A 96 -16.79 -35.02 28.88
N ILE A 97 -17.21 -34.10 28.01
CA ILE A 97 -18.61 -33.72 27.81
C ILE A 97 -19.03 -33.83 26.35
N LEU A 98 -20.34 -33.83 26.10
CA LEU A 98 -20.91 -33.60 24.78
C LEU A 98 -21.12 -32.09 24.60
N VAL A 99 -20.65 -31.55 23.47
CA VAL A 99 -20.98 -30.18 23.07
C VAL A 99 -21.76 -30.20 21.77
N LEU A 100 -22.96 -29.62 21.78
CA LEU A 100 -23.80 -29.49 20.60
C LEU A 100 -23.77 -28.05 20.09
N ALA A 101 -23.71 -27.87 18.79
CA ALA A 101 -23.72 -26.54 18.17
C ALA A 101 -24.64 -26.47 16.94
N GLN A 102 -25.23 -25.29 16.75
CA GLN A 102 -25.91 -24.93 15.52
C GLN A 102 -25.62 -23.47 15.19
N THR A 103 -25.56 -23.15 13.90
CA THR A 103 -25.36 -21.78 13.42
C THR A 103 -26.56 -21.33 12.60
N ALA A 104 -26.83 -20.02 12.63
CA ALA A 104 -27.86 -19.39 11.81
C ALA A 104 -27.39 -18.00 11.36
N THR A 105 -27.55 -17.69 10.07
CA THR A 105 -27.20 -16.37 9.52
C THR A 105 -28.30 -15.35 9.74
N GLU A 106 -27.94 -14.16 10.22
CA GLU A 106 -28.81 -12.99 10.27
C GLU A 106 -28.37 -11.95 9.24
N LYS A 107 -28.76 -12.16 7.98
CA LYS A 107 -28.29 -11.36 6.84
C LYS A 107 -28.49 -9.85 7.03
N LYS A 108 -29.62 -9.42 7.59
CA LYS A 108 -29.93 -7.99 7.83
C LYS A 108 -28.99 -7.34 8.84
N ALA A 109 -28.48 -8.11 9.79
CA ALA A 109 -27.59 -7.63 10.84
C ALA A 109 -26.11 -7.87 10.52
N GLY A 110 -25.79 -8.52 9.39
CA GLY A 110 -24.41 -8.81 8.99
C GLY A 110 -23.68 -9.69 10.00
N LEU A 111 -24.39 -10.61 10.66
CA LEU A 111 -23.84 -11.49 11.70
C LEU A 111 -24.38 -12.90 11.56
N SER A 112 -23.73 -13.84 12.24
CA SER A 112 -24.22 -15.20 12.44
C SER A 112 -24.33 -15.50 13.93
N LYS A 113 -25.37 -16.25 14.28
CA LYS A 113 -25.61 -16.76 15.62
C LYS A 113 -25.00 -18.14 15.75
N LEU A 114 -24.35 -18.39 16.87
CA LEU A 114 -23.90 -19.71 17.29
C LEU A 114 -24.65 -20.06 18.58
N THR A 115 -25.49 -21.09 18.52
CA THR A 115 -26.14 -21.66 19.71
C THR A 115 -25.35 -22.88 20.13
N ILE A 116 -24.97 -22.95 21.42
CA ILE A 116 -24.14 -24.03 21.98
C ILE A 116 -24.79 -24.62 23.22
N ALA A 117 -24.87 -25.94 23.31
CA ALA A 117 -25.29 -26.66 24.50
C ALA A 117 -24.14 -27.53 25.03
N PHE A 118 -23.94 -27.53 26.35
CA PHE A 118 -23.01 -28.40 27.06
C PHE A 118 -23.82 -29.47 27.80
N ALA A 119 -23.54 -30.74 27.55
CA ALA A 119 -24.35 -31.85 28.02
C ALA A 119 -23.49 -33.04 28.46
N GLN A 120 -24.04 -33.88 29.33
CA GLN A 120 -23.38 -35.13 29.73
C GLN A 120 -23.58 -36.21 28.66
N THR A 121 -24.78 -36.27 28.06
CA THR A 121 -25.14 -37.20 26.99
C THR A 121 -26.08 -36.50 25.99
N ASP A 122 -26.52 -37.21 24.95
CA ASP A 122 -27.45 -36.70 23.94
C ASP A 122 -28.79 -36.19 24.50
N SER A 123 -29.19 -36.66 25.68
CA SER A 123 -30.49 -36.37 26.32
C SER A 123 -30.37 -35.75 27.71
N THR A 124 -29.17 -35.73 28.30
CA THR A 124 -28.98 -35.36 29.71
C THR A 124 -28.17 -34.06 29.81
N PRO A 125 -28.72 -32.99 30.39
CA PRO A 125 -28.00 -31.74 30.59
C PRO A 125 -26.84 -31.93 31.58
N LEU A 126 -25.86 -31.03 31.51
CA LEU A 126 -24.79 -30.98 32.51
C LEU A 126 -25.37 -30.52 33.87
N VAL A 127 -25.07 -31.26 34.95
CA VAL A 127 -25.65 -31.04 36.29
C VAL A 127 -25.21 -29.71 36.91
N ASP A 128 -23.97 -29.28 36.66
CA ASP A 128 -23.45 -27.95 37.03
C ASP A 128 -22.91 -27.28 35.77
N CYS A 129 -23.66 -26.29 35.27
CA CYS A 129 -23.35 -25.54 34.06
C CYS A 129 -23.13 -24.05 34.39
N SER A 130 -22.71 -23.73 35.62
CA SER A 130 -22.50 -22.35 36.07
C SER A 130 -21.49 -21.60 35.20
N ALA A 131 -20.46 -22.28 34.70
CA ALA A 131 -19.45 -21.71 33.80
C ALA A 131 -19.84 -21.71 32.31
N CYS A 132 -20.92 -22.38 31.91
CA CYS A 132 -21.30 -22.56 30.50
C CYS A 132 -21.63 -21.25 29.78
N LYS A 133 -22.24 -20.29 30.49
CA LYS A 133 -22.52 -18.96 29.93
C LYS A 133 -21.22 -18.20 29.63
N GLN A 134 -20.26 -18.25 30.54
CA GLN A 134 -18.96 -17.60 30.35
C GLN A 134 -18.20 -18.28 29.21
N ALA A 135 -18.16 -19.60 29.19
CA ALA A 135 -17.60 -20.39 28.10
C ALA A 135 -18.16 -20.03 26.71
N ALA A 136 -19.48 -19.89 26.59
CA ALA A 136 -20.10 -19.45 25.34
C ALA A 136 -19.67 -18.02 24.96
N THR A 137 -19.59 -17.13 25.95
CA THR A 137 -19.13 -15.74 25.75
C THR A 137 -17.66 -15.71 25.29
N ASP A 138 -16.78 -16.49 25.92
CA ASP A 138 -15.36 -16.58 25.57
C ASP A 138 -15.15 -17.13 24.14
N LEU A 139 -15.95 -18.12 23.73
CA LEU A 139 -15.95 -18.61 22.35
C LEU A 139 -16.38 -17.52 21.36
N ALA A 140 -17.40 -16.73 21.71
CA ALA A 140 -17.83 -15.61 20.88
C ALA A 140 -16.76 -14.53 20.75
N VAL A 141 -16.08 -14.18 21.85
CA VAL A 141 -14.93 -13.27 21.85
C VAL A 141 -13.83 -13.80 20.95
N LYS A 142 -13.46 -15.08 21.11
CA LYS A 142 -12.45 -15.76 20.29
C LYS A 142 -12.80 -15.70 18.80
N TYR A 143 -14.04 -16.00 18.43
CA TYR A 143 -14.45 -16.02 17.02
C TYR A 143 -14.56 -14.64 16.40
N ASN A 144 -15.08 -13.65 17.11
CA ASN A 144 -15.06 -12.26 16.63
C ASN A 144 -13.62 -11.76 16.44
N LYS A 145 -12.70 -12.08 17.36
CA LYS A 145 -11.28 -11.76 17.19
C LYS A 145 -10.67 -12.44 15.97
N ALA A 146 -10.98 -13.72 15.74
CA ALA A 146 -10.47 -14.44 14.58
C ALA A 146 -10.99 -13.87 13.24
N VAL A 147 -12.25 -13.43 13.19
CA VAL A 147 -12.80 -12.71 12.01
C VAL A 147 -12.02 -11.42 11.75
N VAL A 148 -11.84 -10.59 12.77
CA VAL A 148 -11.08 -9.33 12.63
C VAL A 148 -9.61 -9.60 12.31
N GLN A 149 -9.01 -10.65 12.87
CA GLN A 149 -7.64 -11.06 12.53
C GLN A 149 -7.50 -11.41 11.04
N GLY A 150 -8.49 -12.09 10.45
CA GLY A 150 -8.53 -12.32 9.00
C GLY A 150 -8.58 -11.01 8.19
N GLN A 151 -9.34 -10.02 8.67
CA GLN A 151 -9.39 -8.68 8.06
C GLN A 151 -8.06 -7.94 8.18
N VAL A 152 -7.41 -8.02 9.35
CA VAL A 152 -6.06 -7.47 9.59
C VAL A 152 -5.07 -8.07 8.60
N SER A 153 -5.03 -9.39 8.46
CA SER A 153 -4.10 -10.06 7.52
C SER A 153 -4.36 -9.68 6.07
N ALA A 154 -5.63 -9.55 5.66
CA ALA A 154 -5.97 -9.09 4.32
C ALA A 154 -5.52 -7.64 4.09
N GLN A 155 -5.70 -6.76 5.08
CA GLN A 155 -5.30 -5.36 5.01
C GLN A 155 -3.76 -5.20 5.02
N GLU A 156 -3.03 -6.02 5.78
CA GLU A 156 -1.56 -6.06 5.76
C GLU A 156 -1.03 -6.37 4.36
N ALA A 157 -1.67 -7.29 3.63
CA ALA A 157 -1.32 -7.57 2.25
C ALA A 157 -1.57 -6.38 1.30
N ILE A 158 -2.60 -5.58 1.55
CA ILE A 158 -2.88 -4.34 0.79
C ILE A 158 -1.80 -3.29 1.07
N VAL A 159 -1.47 -3.06 2.35
CA VAL A 159 -0.40 -2.14 2.76
C VAL A 159 0.95 -2.55 2.16
N ALA A 160 1.26 -3.84 2.15
CA ALA A 160 2.49 -4.36 1.53
C ALA A 160 2.55 -4.03 0.02
N LYS A 161 1.43 -4.22 -0.70
CA LYS A 161 1.34 -3.86 -2.13
C LYS A 161 1.48 -2.35 -2.35
N ALA A 162 0.84 -1.52 -1.53
CA ALA A 162 0.95 -0.06 -1.61
C ALA A 162 2.40 0.40 -1.36
N THR A 163 3.07 -0.23 -0.38
CA THR A 163 4.49 0.02 -0.08
C THR A 163 5.39 -0.36 -1.26
N GLY A 164 5.15 -1.51 -1.91
CA GLY A 164 5.89 -1.90 -3.11
C GLY A 164 5.73 -0.90 -4.25
N LYS A 165 4.50 -0.44 -4.52
CA LYS A 165 4.25 0.58 -5.55
C LYS A 165 4.92 1.92 -5.26
N LEU A 166 5.00 2.32 -3.99
CA LEU A 166 5.74 3.52 -3.59
C LEU A 166 7.24 3.36 -3.83
N ALA A 167 7.80 2.19 -3.54
CA ALA A 167 9.20 1.91 -3.83
C ALA A 167 9.49 2.00 -5.34
N ASP A 168 8.63 1.41 -6.19
CA ASP A 168 8.76 1.51 -7.65
C ASP A 168 8.71 2.97 -8.14
N ALA A 169 7.80 3.78 -7.58
CA ALA A 169 7.69 5.21 -7.92
C ALA A 169 8.95 6.00 -7.52
N ASN A 170 9.52 5.72 -6.33
CA ASN A 170 10.77 6.34 -5.88
C ASN A 170 11.94 5.98 -6.83
N ASP A 171 12.02 4.73 -7.28
CA ASP A 171 13.05 4.28 -8.21
C ASP A 171 12.93 4.97 -9.57
N ASP A 172 11.70 5.18 -10.05
CA ASP A 172 11.46 5.87 -11.31
C ASP A 172 11.78 7.36 -11.24
N GLU A 173 11.43 8.03 -10.13
CA GLU A 173 11.86 9.40 -9.84
C GLU A 173 13.39 9.52 -9.83
N ALA A 174 14.08 8.61 -9.14
CA ALA A 174 15.54 8.57 -9.08
C ALA A 174 16.18 8.39 -10.47
N LYS A 175 15.61 7.52 -11.32
CA LYS A 175 16.05 7.35 -12.71
C LYS A 175 15.88 8.62 -13.53
N GLN A 176 14.75 9.33 -13.41
CA GLN A 176 14.54 10.59 -14.13
C GLN A 176 15.48 11.69 -13.64
N SER A 177 15.67 11.80 -12.32
CA SER A 177 16.61 12.75 -11.71
C SER A 177 18.06 12.53 -12.20
N SER A 178 18.48 11.27 -12.32
CA SER A 178 19.78 10.90 -12.90
C SER A 178 19.91 11.33 -14.37
N LYS A 179 18.87 11.10 -15.20
CA LYS A 179 18.85 11.54 -16.60
C LYS A 179 18.95 13.07 -16.74
N VAL A 180 18.25 13.82 -15.90
CA VAL A 180 18.34 15.29 -15.85
C VAL A 180 19.77 15.73 -15.50
N THR A 181 20.38 15.10 -14.50
CA THR A 181 21.76 15.40 -14.08
C THR A 181 22.77 15.13 -15.20
N GLN A 182 22.64 13.99 -15.86
CA GLN A 182 23.51 13.63 -16.98
C GLN A 182 23.35 14.59 -18.16
N ALA A 183 22.11 14.91 -18.55
CA ALA A 183 21.83 15.85 -19.63
C ALA A 183 22.40 17.26 -19.33
N ASN A 184 22.31 17.73 -18.09
CA ASN A 184 22.93 18.99 -17.67
C ASN A 184 24.46 18.96 -17.78
N THR A 185 25.09 17.87 -17.38
CA THR A 185 26.54 17.69 -17.50
C THR A 185 26.99 17.69 -18.96
N ASP A 186 26.26 16.98 -19.82
CA ASP A 186 26.56 16.94 -21.26
C ASP A 186 26.37 18.32 -21.91
N LEU A 187 25.36 19.09 -21.47
CA LEU A 187 25.12 20.44 -21.95
C LEU A 187 26.27 21.39 -21.57
N GLN A 188 26.79 21.28 -20.34
CA GLN A 188 27.97 22.05 -19.92
C GLN A 188 29.20 21.72 -20.76
N LYS A 189 29.47 20.43 -20.99
CA LYS A 189 30.60 19.99 -21.84
C LYS A 189 30.45 20.51 -23.27
N LEU A 190 29.24 20.51 -23.81
CA LEU A 190 28.96 21.00 -25.16
C LEU A 190 29.19 22.52 -25.27
N LYS A 191 28.68 23.29 -24.30
CA LYS A 191 28.90 24.74 -24.22
C LYS A 191 30.39 25.08 -24.11
N ALA A 192 31.17 24.30 -23.35
CA ALA A 192 32.62 24.48 -23.28
C ALA A 192 33.31 24.24 -24.63
N LYS A 193 32.91 23.21 -25.39
CA LYS A 193 33.41 22.95 -26.75
C LYS A 193 33.07 24.08 -27.72
N MET A 194 31.83 24.57 -27.68
CA MET A 194 31.39 25.72 -28.48
C MET A 194 32.21 26.97 -28.18
N GLY A 195 32.41 27.29 -26.89
CA GLY A 195 33.22 28.43 -26.48
C GLY A 195 34.67 28.35 -26.94
N LYS A 196 35.25 27.14 -27.01
CA LYS A 196 36.60 26.94 -27.59
C LYS A 196 36.63 27.25 -29.08
N ILE A 197 35.70 26.70 -29.87
CA ILE A 197 35.64 26.93 -31.32
C ILE A 197 35.36 28.41 -31.63
N GLN A 198 34.49 29.07 -30.85
CA GLN A 198 34.25 30.51 -31.02
C GLN A 198 35.52 31.33 -30.81
N LYS A 199 36.33 31.01 -29.78
CA LYS A 199 37.63 31.67 -29.57
C LYS A 199 38.61 31.40 -30.70
N ASP A 200 38.69 30.15 -31.17
CA ASP A 200 39.57 29.77 -32.29
C ASP A 200 39.15 30.49 -33.59
N ASN A 201 37.85 30.57 -33.88
CA ASN A 201 37.31 31.30 -35.03
C ASN A 201 37.61 32.79 -34.95
N ALA A 202 37.43 33.42 -33.79
CA ALA A 202 37.73 34.84 -33.59
C ALA A 202 39.22 35.14 -33.83
N LYS A 203 40.12 34.23 -33.40
CA LYS A 203 41.55 34.34 -33.68
C LYS A 203 41.82 34.25 -35.19
N VAL A 204 41.23 33.28 -35.88
CA VAL A 204 41.39 33.10 -37.33
C VAL A 204 40.83 34.31 -38.10
N GLN A 205 39.71 34.91 -37.66
CA GLN A 205 39.18 36.15 -38.23
C GLN A 205 40.18 37.31 -38.09
N GLY A 206 40.85 37.44 -36.93
CA GLY A 206 41.92 38.42 -36.74
C GLY A 206 43.11 38.19 -37.68
N ASP A 207 43.52 36.93 -37.87
CA ASP A 207 44.57 36.55 -38.83
C ASP A 207 44.18 36.91 -40.28
N ILE A 208 42.92 36.65 -40.67
CA ILE A 208 42.37 37.03 -41.98
C ILE A 208 42.46 38.54 -42.17
N ALA A 209 41.95 39.34 -41.23
CA ALA A 209 41.98 40.80 -41.32
C ALA A 209 43.42 41.34 -41.45
N GLY A 210 44.37 40.79 -40.69
CA GLY A 210 45.78 41.17 -40.78
C GLY A 210 46.48 40.75 -42.08
N LEU A 211 46.02 39.68 -42.74
CA LEU A 211 46.50 39.27 -44.07
C LEU A 211 45.90 40.13 -45.17
N GLU A 212 44.60 40.46 -45.08
CA GLU A 212 43.91 41.36 -46.01
C GLU A 212 44.53 42.75 -46.01
N ALA A 213 44.81 43.32 -44.83
CA ALA A 213 45.51 44.60 -44.71
C ALA A 213 46.91 44.57 -45.34
N ARG A 214 47.66 43.45 -45.20
CA ARG A 214 48.97 43.29 -45.83
C ARG A 214 48.90 43.21 -47.35
N LEU A 215 47.93 42.49 -47.88
CA LEU A 215 47.74 42.33 -49.33
C LEU A 215 47.36 43.64 -50.03
N GLN A 216 46.75 44.59 -49.31
CA GLN A 216 46.49 45.94 -49.83
C GLN A 216 47.78 46.75 -50.03
N VAL A 217 48.81 46.49 -49.22
CA VAL A 217 50.10 47.22 -49.26
C VAL A 217 51.12 46.50 -50.13
N ARG A 218 51.08 45.16 -50.18
CA ARG A 218 52.03 44.33 -50.93
C ARG A 218 51.43 42.99 -51.31
N THR A 219 51.36 42.72 -52.61
CA THR A 219 50.85 41.45 -53.13
C THR A 219 51.98 40.42 -53.21
N THR A 220 51.95 39.41 -52.35
CA THR A 220 52.81 38.22 -52.51
C THR A 220 51.96 36.94 -52.66
N PRO A 221 52.35 36.00 -53.55
CA PRO A 221 51.63 34.72 -53.70
C PRO A 221 51.51 33.94 -52.38
N LYS A 222 52.53 34.04 -51.51
CA LYS A 222 52.57 33.37 -50.21
C LYS A 222 51.51 33.90 -49.23
N ASP A 223 51.23 35.19 -49.26
CA ASP A 223 50.21 35.80 -48.39
C ASP A 223 48.79 35.48 -48.88
N GLN A 224 48.59 35.38 -50.21
CA GLN A 224 47.34 34.89 -50.79
C GLN A 224 47.04 33.44 -50.39
N GLU A 225 48.05 32.57 -50.41
CA GLU A 225 47.92 31.17 -49.99
C GLU A 225 47.55 31.05 -48.50
N LYS A 226 48.19 31.84 -47.64
CA LYS A 226 47.86 31.89 -46.20
C LYS A 226 46.44 32.39 -45.96
N LEU A 227 45.99 33.40 -46.69
CA LEU A 227 44.63 33.93 -46.59
C LEU A 227 43.61 32.86 -46.98
N ALA A 228 43.83 32.16 -48.09
CA ALA A 228 42.97 31.06 -48.52
C ALA A 228 42.89 29.94 -47.45
N LYS A 229 44.03 29.55 -46.88
CA LYS A 229 44.09 28.57 -45.78
C LYS A 229 43.35 29.06 -44.53
N ALA A 230 43.49 30.33 -44.15
CA ALA A 230 42.81 30.90 -43.00
C ALA A 230 41.28 30.93 -43.20
N ARG A 231 40.80 31.35 -44.39
CA ARG A 231 39.38 31.29 -44.76
C ARG A 231 38.83 29.86 -44.73
N GLY A 232 39.60 28.89 -45.24
CA GLY A 232 39.23 27.47 -45.16
C GLY A 232 39.10 26.94 -43.72
N LYS A 233 40.01 27.36 -42.82
CA LYS A 233 39.92 27.05 -41.39
C LYS A 233 38.71 27.69 -40.73
N LEU A 234 38.41 28.96 -41.04
CA LEU A 234 37.26 29.67 -40.50
C LEU A 234 35.95 28.97 -40.92
N ALA A 235 35.78 28.67 -42.20
CA ALA A 235 34.60 27.97 -42.71
C ALA A 235 34.43 26.59 -42.05
N SER A 236 35.53 25.85 -41.82
CA SER A 236 35.49 24.57 -41.12
C SER A 236 35.07 24.72 -39.65
N GLY A 237 35.58 25.75 -38.97
CA GLY A 237 35.21 26.06 -37.59
C GLY A 237 33.76 26.51 -37.44
N GLU A 238 33.25 27.35 -38.35
CA GLU A 238 31.84 27.76 -38.41
C GLU A 238 30.91 26.57 -38.66
N SER A 239 31.28 25.66 -39.56
CA SER A 239 30.55 24.41 -39.78
C SER A 239 30.52 23.53 -38.52
N ALA A 240 31.65 23.40 -37.82
CA ALA A 240 31.72 22.67 -36.55
C ALA A 240 30.86 23.32 -35.46
N LEU A 241 30.89 24.65 -35.35
CA LEU A 241 30.05 25.39 -34.42
C LEU A 241 28.56 25.18 -34.70
N ALA A 242 28.14 25.26 -35.96
CA ALA A 242 26.74 25.01 -36.36
C ALA A 242 26.29 23.59 -35.98
N LYS A 243 27.15 22.58 -36.16
CA LYS A 243 26.85 21.20 -35.73
C LYS A 243 26.69 21.10 -34.20
N LEU A 244 27.53 21.79 -33.43
CA LEU A 244 27.40 21.80 -31.97
C LEU A 244 26.14 22.54 -31.51
N MET A 245 25.76 23.66 -32.16
CA MET A 245 24.51 24.35 -31.86
C MET A 245 23.28 23.47 -32.12
N GLN A 246 23.29 22.68 -33.20
CA GLN A 246 22.23 21.69 -33.44
C GLN A 246 22.19 20.59 -32.37
N GLN A 247 23.35 20.12 -31.90
CA GLN A 247 23.43 19.17 -30.78
C GLN A 247 22.90 19.80 -29.48
N GLU A 248 23.18 21.08 -29.25
CA GLU A 248 22.73 21.81 -28.07
C GLU A 248 21.19 21.89 -28.04
N ALA A 249 20.59 22.30 -29.17
CA ALA A 249 19.14 22.37 -29.29
C ALA A 249 18.47 21.01 -29.04
N LYS A 250 19.04 19.92 -29.57
CA LYS A 250 18.54 18.55 -29.32
C LYS A 250 18.65 18.17 -27.84
N LEU A 251 19.77 18.49 -27.20
CA LEU A 251 20.00 18.16 -25.80
C LEU A 251 19.10 18.98 -24.86
N GLN A 252 18.89 20.27 -25.16
CA GLN A 252 17.91 21.10 -24.45
C GLN A 252 16.48 20.55 -24.59
N GLY A 253 16.09 20.11 -25.80
CA GLY A 253 14.81 19.45 -26.02
C GLY A 253 14.64 18.17 -25.19
N ASN A 254 15.70 17.35 -25.10
CA ASN A 254 15.69 16.15 -24.25
C ASN A 254 15.64 16.50 -22.75
N LEU A 255 16.38 17.52 -22.32
CA LEU A 255 16.39 17.99 -20.94
C LEU A 255 14.98 18.41 -20.51
N ASN A 256 14.28 19.18 -21.34
CA ASN A 256 12.90 19.59 -21.06
C ASN A 256 11.98 18.37 -20.88
N LYS A 257 12.08 17.37 -21.78
CA LYS A 257 11.32 16.12 -21.64
C LYS A 257 11.63 15.37 -20.34
N TYR A 258 12.90 15.30 -19.94
CA TYR A 258 13.28 14.66 -18.68
C TYR A 258 12.78 15.44 -17.46
N GLN A 259 12.78 16.78 -17.51
CA GLN A 259 12.23 17.61 -16.45
C GLN A 259 10.71 17.46 -16.33
N ASP A 260 9.99 17.36 -17.45
CA ASP A 260 8.55 17.13 -17.44
C ASP A 260 8.22 15.73 -16.89
N ASN A 261 8.97 14.71 -17.31
CA ASN A 261 8.84 13.36 -16.76
C ASN A 261 9.15 13.31 -15.26
N LEU A 262 10.17 14.03 -14.80
CA LEU A 262 10.53 14.08 -13.38
C LEU A 262 9.40 14.67 -12.53
N LYS A 263 8.72 15.71 -13.01
CA LYS A 263 7.52 16.25 -12.35
C LYS A 263 6.40 15.22 -12.31
N GLY A 264 6.19 14.49 -13.40
CA GLY A 264 5.22 13.38 -13.46
C GLY A 264 5.51 12.31 -12.42
N THR A 265 6.76 11.83 -12.34
CA THR A 265 7.15 10.80 -11.36
C THR A 265 7.06 11.28 -9.91
N ALA A 266 7.33 12.56 -9.65
CA ALA A 266 7.16 13.14 -8.32
C ALA A 266 5.67 13.25 -7.91
N ALA A 267 4.79 13.62 -8.84
CA ALA A 267 3.34 13.62 -8.58
C ALA A 267 2.81 12.20 -8.32
N ASP A 268 3.26 11.22 -9.11
CA ASP A 268 2.93 9.81 -8.90
C ASP A 268 3.39 9.32 -7.52
N GLN A 269 4.61 9.67 -7.10
CA GLN A 269 5.13 9.34 -5.77
C GLN A 269 4.28 9.95 -4.64
N GLU A 270 3.84 11.19 -4.77
CA GLU A 270 2.98 11.85 -3.80
C GLU A 270 1.63 11.11 -3.68
N GLU A 271 0.99 10.77 -4.80
CA GLU A 271 -0.26 9.98 -4.83
C GLU A 271 -0.07 8.60 -4.16
N ARG A 272 1.04 7.92 -4.46
CA ARG A 272 1.36 6.61 -3.86
C ARG A 272 1.63 6.71 -2.37
N THR A 273 2.23 7.80 -1.92
CA THR A 273 2.47 8.06 -0.49
C THR A 273 1.14 8.23 0.24
N GLY A 274 0.24 9.07 -0.28
CA GLY A 274 -1.11 9.25 0.29
C GLY A 274 -1.88 7.94 0.34
N THR A 275 -1.88 7.16 -0.75
CA THR A 275 -2.53 5.84 -0.80
C THR A 275 -1.99 4.90 0.29
N LYS A 276 -0.66 4.84 0.47
CA LYS A 276 -0.04 3.98 1.49
C LYS A 276 -0.48 4.41 2.90
N GLU A 277 -0.49 5.71 3.18
CA GLU A 277 -0.89 6.26 4.47
C GLU A 277 -2.36 5.96 4.79
N GLU A 278 -3.26 6.10 3.82
CA GLU A 278 -4.67 5.75 3.97
C GLU A 278 -4.85 4.26 4.29
N GLU A 279 -4.17 3.37 3.58
CA GLU A 279 -4.26 1.93 3.83
C GLU A 279 -3.63 1.52 5.17
N GLN A 280 -2.59 2.22 5.61
CA GLN A 280 -1.99 2.04 6.94
C GLN A 280 -2.96 2.49 8.04
N ALA A 281 -3.63 3.63 7.88
CA ALA A 281 -4.62 4.11 8.84
C ALA A 281 -5.79 3.12 9.02
N LYS A 282 -6.23 2.48 7.93
CA LYS A 282 -7.24 1.40 7.98
C LYS A 282 -6.71 0.17 8.74
N LEU A 283 -5.46 -0.23 8.51
CA LEU A 283 -4.83 -1.32 9.23
C LEU A 283 -4.79 -1.04 10.74
N ASP A 284 -4.38 0.17 11.13
CA ASP A 284 -4.31 0.58 12.52
C ASP A 284 -5.69 0.65 13.18
N ALA A 285 -6.72 1.03 12.42
CA ALA A 285 -8.11 0.95 12.88
C ALA A 285 -8.58 -0.49 13.12
N LEU A 286 -8.27 -1.42 12.21
CA LEU A 286 -8.59 -2.85 12.40
C LEU A 286 -7.86 -3.48 13.60
N LYS A 287 -6.60 -3.11 13.83
CA LYS A 287 -5.85 -3.54 15.01
C LYS A 287 -6.52 -3.04 16.30
N ARG A 288 -6.90 -1.76 16.35
CA ARG A 288 -7.69 -1.21 17.48
C ARG A 288 -9.05 -1.89 17.64
N LYS A 289 -9.75 -2.19 16.54
CA LYS A 289 -11.01 -2.96 16.57
C LYS A 289 -10.80 -4.31 17.25
N MET A 290 -9.72 -5.02 16.91
CA MET A 290 -9.39 -6.32 17.50
C MET A 290 -9.14 -6.24 19.02
N ASP A 291 -8.40 -5.24 19.48
CA ASP A 291 -8.08 -5.02 20.90
C ASP A 291 -9.32 -4.69 21.74
N ASN A 292 -10.32 -4.08 21.11
CA ASN A 292 -11.57 -3.68 21.75
C ASN A 292 -12.59 -4.81 21.88
N ILE A 293 -12.37 -5.97 21.25
CA ILE A 293 -13.26 -7.13 21.40
C ILE A 293 -13.04 -7.76 22.78
N ARG A 294 -14.09 -7.73 23.60
CA ARG A 294 -14.14 -8.22 24.98
C ARG A 294 -15.46 -8.91 25.27
#